data_AF-A0A1V4W024-F1
#
_entry.id   AF-A0A1V4W024-F1
#
_cell.length_a   1.000
_cell.length_b   1.000
_cell.length_c   1.000
_cell.angle_alpha   90.00
_cell.angle_beta   90.00
_cell.angle_gamma   90.00
#
_symmetry.space_group_name_H-M   'P 1'
#
loop_
_entity.id
_entity.type
_entity.pdbx_description
1 polymer ?
#
loop_
_entity_poly.entity_id
_entity_poly.type
_entity_poly.pdbx_seq_one_letter_code
_entity_poly.pdbx_strand_id
1 'polypeptide(L)'
;MKRFYLSIIILVLFGLLFGNMPAWADSAEEKFSFLPGALSFEKAGFRLEVPPNVFNQSVSIKAEDLDVSKIDELENIYVTKAIELYITNKNSQNIGNLSRTVRIAFTFNEIDYKRASRLNTDLSVGYFRIGYWDDSKKDWVQLSSSVFWNGSNGVVEAETDHGKGRYALLWTYDEDSQLSKIFVDGIRMMINYTTVNTDAQPYLKNDRTMVPLRLIAENLGARVEWNSSEQRVDLTRGTDNIQLWIGVLTAKKNGQSITLEAAPEVMGERTFVPMRFVAEALGGRVSWDELTQTAKVLSN
;
A
#
# COMPACT_ATOMS: atom_id res chain seq x y z
N MET A 1 -29.53 -39.91 7.15
CA MET A 1 -28.54 -39.39 6.18
C MET A 1 -28.38 -37.89 6.38
N LYS A 2 -27.39 -37.46 7.16
CA LYS A 2 -27.00 -36.05 7.31
C LYS A 2 -25.56 -35.94 6.78
N ARG A 3 -25.35 -35.16 5.71
CA ARG A 3 -24.02 -34.86 5.19
C ARG A 3 -23.53 -33.58 5.86
N PHE A 4 -22.55 -33.72 6.75
CA PHE A 4 -21.73 -32.61 7.22
C PHE A 4 -20.76 -32.24 6.09
N TYR A 5 -20.80 -31.00 5.62
CA TYR A 5 -19.71 -30.43 4.83
C TYR A 5 -18.78 -29.70 5.80
N LEU A 6 -17.64 -30.33 6.06
CA LEU A 6 -16.50 -29.73 6.75
C LEU A 6 -15.69 -28.97 5.69
N SER A 7 -15.86 -27.66 5.60
CA SER A 7 -14.99 -26.83 4.76
C SER A 7 -13.65 -26.66 5.47
N ILE A 8 -12.66 -27.45 5.05
CA ILE A 8 -11.26 -27.27 5.45
C ILE A 8 -10.73 -26.04 4.71
N ILE A 9 -10.57 -24.94 5.43
CA ILE A 9 -9.81 -23.77 4.98
C ILE A 9 -8.34 -24.11 5.19
N ILE A 10 -7.60 -24.29 4.10
CA ILE A 10 -6.14 -24.40 4.15
C ILE A 10 -5.59 -22.99 4.38
N LEU A 11 -5.26 -22.69 5.63
CA LEU A 11 -4.45 -21.54 6.00
C LEU A 11 -2.98 -21.94 5.74
N VAL A 12 -2.40 -21.54 4.61
CA VAL A 12 -0.95 -21.65 4.43
C VAL A 12 -0.30 -20.49 5.18
N LEU A 13 -0.05 -20.72 6.47
CA LEU A 13 0.97 -20.02 7.23
C LEU A 13 2.31 -20.71 6.89
N PHE A 14 3.27 -20.00 6.31
CA PHE A 14 4.66 -20.46 6.33
C PHE A 14 5.55 -19.32 6.83
N GLY A 15 5.75 -19.31 8.14
CA GLY A 15 6.93 -18.74 8.76
C GLY A 15 7.97 -19.84 8.93
N LEU A 16 9.16 -19.58 8.41
CA LEU A 16 10.48 -20.04 8.86
C LEU A 16 10.71 -21.54 9.12
N LEU A 17 11.42 -22.18 8.19
CA LEU A 17 12.48 -23.13 8.51
C LEU A 17 13.67 -22.84 7.57
N PHE A 18 14.71 -22.21 8.13
CA PHE A 18 16.00 -22.03 7.47
C PHE A 18 16.71 -23.39 7.35
N GLY A 19 16.99 -23.80 6.11
CA GLY A 19 17.95 -24.83 5.77
C GLY A 19 18.63 -24.43 4.45
N ASN A 20 19.95 -24.30 4.48
CA ASN A 20 20.84 -23.81 3.40
C ASN A 20 20.33 -24.02 1.97
N MET A 21 19.93 -22.94 1.30
CA MET A 21 19.74 -22.88 -0.15
C MET A 21 20.94 -22.16 -0.80
N PRO A 22 21.45 -22.63 -1.96
CA PRO A 22 22.56 -21.98 -2.65
C PRO A 22 22.13 -20.64 -3.26
N ALA A 23 23.08 -19.69 -3.35
CA ALA A 23 22.88 -18.27 -3.66
C ALA A 23 22.27 -17.92 -5.05
N TRP A 24 21.93 -18.91 -5.89
CA TRP A 24 21.32 -18.69 -7.21
C TRP A 24 19.82 -19.07 -7.25
N ALA A 25 19.24 -19.51 -6.13
CA ALA A 25 17.86 -20.03 -6.09
C ALA A 25 16.79 -19.00 -5.68
N ASP A 26 17.04 -17.69 -5.79
CA ASP A 26 16.11 -16.66 -5.28
C ASP A 26 15.32 -15.93 -6.38
N SER A 27 14.59 -16.70 -7.19
CA SER A 27 13.46 -16.18 -7.98
C SER A 27 12.20 -16.95 -7.63
N ALA A 28 11.78 -16.86 -6.37
CA ALA A 28 10.46 -17.31 -5.97
C ALA A 28 9.41 -16.56 -6.81
N GLU A 29 8.80 -17.26 -7.77
CA GLU A 29 7.63 -16.78 -8.49
C GLU A 29 6.44 -16.82 -7.51
N GLU A 30 5.93 -15.66 -7.10
CA GLU A 30 4.74 -15.60 -6.27
C GLU A 30 3.50 -15.73 -7.16
N LYS A 31 2.96 -16.94 -7.21
CA LYS A 31 1.70 -17.22 -7.92
C LYS A 31 0.53 -16.78 -7.08
N PHE A 32 -0.07 -15.65 -7.43
CA PHE A 32 -1.29 -15.17 -6.78
C PHE A 32 -2.54 -15.74 -7.47
N SER A 33 -3.08 -16.84 -6.94
CA SER A 33 -4.45 -17.23 -7.27
C SER A 33 -5.43 -16.33 -6.48
N PHE A 34 -5.78 -15.15 -6.97
CA PHE A 34 -6.77 -14.31 -6.29
C PHE A 34 -8.05 -14.02 -7.09
N LEU A 35 -9.13 -14.02 -6.30
CA LEU A 35 -10.41 -13.32 -6.41
C LEU A 35 -10.18 -11.79 -6.33
N PRO A 36 -11.16 -10.90 -6.63
CA PRO A 36 -10.95 -9.50 -7.04
C PRO A 36 -10.44 -8.48 -5.98
N GLY A 37 -9.81 -8.93 -4.89
CA GLY A 37 -9.37 -8.11 -3.76
C GLY A 37 -8.06 -7.32 -3.98
N ALA A 38 -7.73 -6.48 -3.01
CA ALA A 38 -6.49 -5.70 -2.97
C ALA A 38 -5.27 -6.61 -2.67
N LEU A 39 -4.15 -6.39 -3.36
CA LEU A 39 -2.93 -7.21 -3.26
C LEU A 39 -1.68 -6.34 -3.05
N SER A 40 -0.69 -6.83 -2.30
CA SER A 40 0.67 -6.29 -2.28
C SER A 40 1.68 -7.39 -2.61
N PHE A 41 2.72 -7.04 -3.35
CA PHE A 41 3.87 -7.87 -3.68
C PHE A 41 5.15 -7.09 -3.34
N GLU A 42 6.12 -7.72 -2.69
CA GLU A 42 7.39 -7.09 -2.31
C GLU A 42 8.57 -7.99 -2.66
N LYS A 43 9.61 -7.41 -3.27
CA LYS A 43 10.87 -8.10 -3.57
C LYS A 43 12.03 -7.11 -3.58
N ALA A 44 13.09 -7.38 -2.83
CA ALA A 44 14.35 -6.65 -2.87
C ALA A 44 14.23 -5.10 -2.76
N GLY A 45 13.27 -4.62 -1.96
CA GLY A 45 12.99 -3.18 -1.82
C GLY A 45 12.10 -2.57 -2.89
N PHE A 46 11.68 -3.34 -3.90
CA PHE A 46 10.55 -3.01 -4.75
C PHE A 46 9.25 -3.49 -4.12
N ARG A 47 8.20 -2.67 -4.22
CA ARG A 47 6.84 -3.00 -3.80
C ARG A 47 5.85 -2.65 -4.91
N LEU A 48 4.90 -3.54 -5.15
CA LEU A 48 3.75 -3.33 -6.01
C LEU A 48 2.47 -3.48 -5.18
N GLU A 49 1.67 -2.44 -5.13
CA GLU A 49 0.35 -2.44 -4.49
C GLU A 49 -0.74 -2.30 -5.55
N VAL A 50 -1.63 -3.29 -5.59
CA VAL A 50 -2.68 -3.45 -6.59
C VAL A 50 -4.04 -3.24 -5.94
N PRO A 51 -4.78 -2.18 -6.30
CA PRO A 51 -6.16 -2.01 -5.86
C PRO A 51 -7.10 -3.14 -6.36
N PRO A 52 -8.28 -3.29 -5.74
CA PRO A 52 -9.31 -4.22 -6.20
C PRO A 52 -9.72 -3.94 -7.65
N ASN A 53 -10.15 -5.00 -8.34
CA ASN A 53 -10.67 -4.95 -9.71
C ASN A 53 -9.69 -4.44 -10.79
N VAL A 54 -8.38 -4.41 -10.53
CA VAL A 54 -7.37 -4.21 -11.59
C VAL A 54 -7.36 -5.38 -12.56
N PHE A 55 -7.54 -6.60 -12.04
CA PHE A 55 -7.59 -7.85 -12.81
C PHE A 55 -8.99 -8.47 -12.78
N ASN A 56 -9.44 -8.99 -13.92
CA ASN A 56 -10.70 -9.73 -14.07
C ASN A 56 -10.50 -11.26 -14.07
N GLN A 57 -9.26 -11.71 -13.86
CA GLN A 57 -8.83 -13.11 -13.83
C GLN A 57 -7.62 -13.25 -12.92
N SER A 58 -7.28 -14.49 -12.54
CA SER A 58 -6.06 -14.76 -11.76
C SER A 58 -4.79 -14.43 -12.55
N VAL A 59 -3.77 -13.93 -11.84
CA VAL A 59 -2.49 -13.49 -12.41
C VAL A 59 -1.31 -14.05 -11.62
N SER A 60 -0.15 -14.19 -12.27
CA SER A 60 1.14 -14.40 -11.60
C SER A 60 1.95 -13.11 -11.67
N ILE A 61 2.61 -12.74 -10.58
CA ILE A 61 3.44 -11.54 -10.50
C ILE A 61 4.87 -12.00 -10.21
N LYS A 62 5.80 -11.54 -11.04
CA LYS A 62 7.23 -11.78 -10.87
C LYS A 62 7.97 -10.47 -11.03
N ALA A 63 8.96 -10.24 -10.19
CA ALA A 63 9.97 -9.21 -10.39
C ALA A 63 11.36 -9.85 -10.36
N GLU A 64 12.25 -9.37 -11.22
CA GLU A 64 13.65 -9.79 -11.28
C GLU A 64 14.55 -8.58 -11.06
N ASP A 65 15.52 -8.69 -10.16
CA ASP A 65 16.49 -7.63 -9.93
C ASP A 65 17.41 -7.50 -11.15
N LEU A 66 17.66 -6.26 -11.56
CA LEU A 66 18.57 -5.97 -12.65
C LEU A 66 19.90 -5.46 -12.10
N ASP A 67 20.97 -5.97 -12.71
CA ASP A 67 22.33 -5.52 -12.44
C ASP A 67 22.52 -4.10 -13.00
N VAL A 68 22.45 -3.10 -12.12
CA VAL A 68 22.56 -1.69 -12.47
C VAL A 68 23.88 -1.34 -13.14
N SER A 69 24.95 -2.13 -12.93
CA SER A 69 26.24 -1.92 -13.60
C SER A 69 26.22 -2.26 -15.10
N LYS A 70 25.15 -2.92 -15.56
CA LYS A 70 24.93 -3.29 -16.98
C LYS A 70 23.91 -2.40 -17.66
N ILE A 71 23.37 -1.39 -16.98
CA ILE A 71 22.43 -0.44 -17.57
C ILE A 71 23.25 0.72 -18.13
N ASP A 72 23.01 1.05 -19.40
CA ASP A 72 23.70 2.16 -20.06
C ASP A 72 23.53 3.46 -19.27
N GLU A 73 24.64 4.16 -19.03
CA GLU A 73 24.61 5.47 -18.38
C GLU A 73 23.99 6.49 -19.33
N LEU A 74 23.03 7.26 -18.83
CA LEU A 74 22.46 8.38 -19.56
C LEU A 74 22.96 9.70 -18.96
N GLU A 75 23.20 10.67 -19.84
CA GLU A 75 23.57 12.03 -19.46
C GLU A 75 22.47 12.59 -18.54
N ASN A 76 22.80 12.81 -17.27
CA ASN A 76 21.92 13.32 -16.21
C ASN A 76 21.02 12.32 -15.46
N ILE A 77 21.18 11.00 -15.62
CA ILE A 77 20.48 10.01 -14.79
C ILE A 77 21.46 9.05 -14.13
N TYR A 78 21.27 8.81 -12.84
CA TYR A 78 21.90 7.71 -12.12
C TYR A 78 20.87 6.67 -11.70
N VAL A 79 21.04 5.43 -12.14
CA VAL A 79 20.17 4.30 -11.80
C VAL A 79 20.64 3.68 -10.49
N THR A 80 19.82 3.81 -9.44
CA THR A 80 20.17 3.36 -8.09
C THR A 80 19.76 1.91 -7.86
N LYS A 81 18.57 1.54 -8.31
CA LYS A 81 18.02 0.17 -8.28
C LYS A 81 17.17 -0.03 -9.52
N ALA A 82 17.08 -1.25 -10.02
CA ALA A 82 16.24 -1.57 -11.16
C ALA A 82 15.67 -2.99 -11.04
N ILE A 83 14.44 -3.16 -11.52
CA ILE A 83 13.76 -4.45 -11.61
C ILE A 83 13.07 -4.59 -12.96
N GLU A 84 12.90 -5.83 -13.39
CA GLU A 84 12.05 -6.21 -14.51
C GLU A 84 10.76 -6.84 -13.96
N LEU A 85 9.61 -6.22 -14.23
CA LEU A 85 8.30 -6.66 -13.77
C LEU A 85 7.62 -7.50 -14.85
N TYR A 86 7.00 -8.60 -14.43
CA TYR A 86 6.14 -9.44 -15.26
C TYR A 86 4.85 -9.76 -14.52
N ILE A 87 3.73 -9.26 -15.03
CA ILE A 87 2.40 -9.71 -14.65
C ILE A 87 1.85 -10.56 -15.78
N THR A 88 1.50 -11.81 -15.48
CA THR A 88 1.03 -12.77 -16.47
C THR A 88 -0.35 -13.29 -16.11
N ASN A 89 -1.16 -13.65 -17.11
CA ASN A 89 -2.42 -14.35 -16.87
C ASN A 89 -2.20 -15.84 -16.57
N LYS A 90 -3.29 -16.57 -16.31
CA LYS A 90 -3.27 -18.03 -16.09
C LYS A 90 -2.63 -18.87 -17.22
N ASN A 91 -2.48 -18.32 -18.42
CA ASN A 91 -1.84 -18.96 -19.57
C ASN A 91 -0.37 -18.51 -19.73
N SER A 92 0.20 -17.87 -18.72
CA SER A 92 1.56 -17.31 -18.71
C SER A 92 1.80 -16.23 -19.78
N GLN A 93 0.74 -15.59 -20.28
CA GLN A 93 0.88 -14.48 -21.23
C GLN A 93 1.00 -13.15 -20.47
N ASN A 94 1.99 -12.34 -20.85
CA ASN A 94 2.20 -11.03 -20.26
C ASN A 94 1.01 -10.09 -20.47
N ILE A 95 0.61 -9.40 -19.40
CA ILE A 95 -0.38 -8.34 -19.42
C ILE A 95 0.39 -7.02 -19.62
N GLY A 96 0.25 -6.42 -20.81
CA GLY A 96 0.95 -5.18 -21.15
C GLY A 96 0.44 -3.99 -20.36
N ASN A 97 -0.84 -3.65 -20.56
CA ASN A 97 -1.50 -2.53 -19.89
C ASN A 97 -2.59 -3.04 -18.93
N LEU A 98 -2.71 -2.36 -17.80
CA LEU A 98 -3.66 -2.62 -16.73
C LEU A 98 -4.92 -1.78 -16.92
N SER A 99 -6.05 -2.27 -16.41
CA SER A 99 -7.33 -1.55 -16.51
C SER A 99 -7.41 -0.31 -15.61
N ARG A 100 -6.52 -0.23 -14.62
CA ARG A 100 -6.41 0.82 -13.60
C ARG A 100 -4.95 0.94 -13.19
N THR A 101 -4.58 2.09 -12.65
CA THR A 101 -3.24 2.29 -12.10
C THR A 101 -3.02 1.43 -10.86
N VAL A 102 -1.77 1.00 -10.72
CA VAL A 102 -1.23 0.34 -9.53
C VAL A 102 -0.12 1.23 -8.97
N ARG A 103 0.15 1.10 -7.67
CA ARG A 103 1.26 1.82 -7.04
C ARG A 103 2.50 0.95 -7.06
N ILE A 104 3.61 1.52 -7.50
CA ILE A 104 4.93 0.93 -7.34
C ILE A 104 5.74 1.78 -6.38
N ALA A 105 6.65 1.14 -5.65
CA ALA A 105 7.55 1.82 -4.76
C ALA A 105 8.94 1.18 -4.75
N PHE A 106 9.96 2.02 -4.57
CA PHE A 106 11.32 1.57 -4.28
C PHE A 106 11.76 2.13 -2.92
N THR A 107 12.25 1.26 -2.06
CA THR A 107 12.96 1.67 -0.86
C THR A 107 14.39 2.08 -1.20
N PHE A 108 14.93 3.03 -0.44
CA PHE A 108 16.33 3.41 -0.49
C PHE A 108 16.82 3.77 0.92
N ASN A 109 18.13 3.75 1.12
CA ASN A 109 18.74 4.15 2.37
C ASN A 109 19.80 5.25 2.17
N GLU A 110 20.43 5.65 3.26
CA GLU A 110 21.48 6.68 3.26
C GLU A 110 22.67 6.34 2.33
N ILE A 111 23.01 5.06 2.15
CA ILE A 111 24.09 4.64 1.26
C ILE A 111 23.67 4.83 -0.20
N ASP A 112 22.45 4.43 -0.55
CA ASP A 112 21.87 4.65 -1.87
C ASP A 112 21.86 6.15 -2.20
N TYR A 113 21.40 6.97 -1.25
CA TYR A 113 21.37 8.43 -1.38
C TYR A 113 22.77 9.04 -1.53
N LYS A 114 23.75 8.66 -0.70
CA LYS A 114 25.14 9.15 -0.83
C LYS A 114 25.75 8.78 -2.17
N ARG A 115 25.52 7.57 -2.67
CA ARG A 115 26.03 7.15 -3.98
C ARG A 115 25.37 7.94 -5.11
N ALA A 116 24.04 8.02 -5.08
CA ALA A 116 23.26 8.74 -6.07
C ALA A 116 23.56 10.24 -6.13
N SER A 117 23.80 10.86 -4.97
CA SER A 117 24.17 12.29 -4.87
C SER A 117 25.67 12.56 -5.07
N ARG A 118 26.48 11.56 -5.44
CA ARG A 118 27.95 11.68 -5.55
C ARG A 118 28.60 12.24 -4.28
N LEU A 119 28.12 11.78 -3.12
CA LEU A 119 28.51 12.19 -1.77
C LEU A 119 28.08 13.61 -1.38
N ASN A 120 27.36 14.34 -2.22
CA ASN A 120 26.80 15.65 -1.89
C ASN A 120 25.40 15.52 -1.26
N THR A 121 25.36 15.22 0.04
CA THR A 121 24.10 15.05 0.80
C THR A 121 23.41 16.37 1.17
N ASP A 122 23.87 17.51 0.67
CA ASP A 122 23.12 18.77 0.79
C ASP A 122 22.03 18.85 -0.29
N LEU A 123 22.10 18.02 -1.33
CA LEU A 123 21.09 17.94 -2.39
C LEU A 123 19.80 17.30 -1.88
N SER A 124 18.66 17.92 -2.15
CA SER A 124 17.36 17.40 -1.73
C SER A 124 17.10 15.93 -2.15
N VAL A 125 16.57 15.10 -1.26
CA VAL A 125 16.13 13.73 -1.63
C VAL A 125 15.03 13.71 -2.70
N GLY A 126 14.42 14.87 -3.00
CA GLY A 126 13.46 15.04 -4.09
C GLY A 126 14.05 14.85 -5.50
N TYR A 127 15.37 14.74 -5.66
CA TYR A 127 15.98 14.32 -6.93
C TYR A 127 15.69 12.85 -7.26
N PHE A 128 15.33 12.03 -6.26
CA PHE A 128 14.86 10.68 -6.50
C PHE A 128 13.48 10.65 -7.17
N ARG A 129 13.30 9.71 -8.10
CA ARG A 129 12.03 9.42 -8.78
C ARG A 129 12.03 8.00 -9.32
N ILE A 130 10.86 7.48 -9.66
CA ILE A 130 10.74 6.22 -10.39
C ILE A 130 10.64 6.50 -11.88
N GLY A 131 11.31 5.72 -12.70
CA GLY A 131 11.12 5.72 -14.16
C GLY A 131 10.80 4.34 -14.70
N TYR A 132 10.19 4.30 -15.87
CA TYR A 132 10.03 3.09 -16.68
C TYR A 132 10.88 3.21 -17.96
N TRP A 133 11.46 2.10 -18.41
CA TRP A 133 12.25 2.10 -19.64
C TRP A 133 11.35 2.10 -20.88
N ASP A 134 11.54 3.05 -21.78
CA ASP A 134 10.89 3.09 -23.08
C ASP A 134 11.86 2.62 -24.15
N ASP A 135 11.66 1.40 -24.65
CA ASP A 135 12.55 0.80 -25.64
C ASP A 135 12.59 1.56 -26.98
N SER A 136 11.52 2.29 -27.31
CA SER A 136 11.47 3.09 -28.55
C SER A 136 12.34 4.34 -28.47
N LYS A 137 12.41 4.94 -27.28
CA LYS A 137 13.22 6.13 -27.01
C LYS A 137 14.64 5.80 -26.59
N LYS A 138 14.87 4.55 -26.14
CA LYS A 138 16.10 4.12 -25.46
C LYS A 138 16.41 5.04 -24.27
N ASP A 139 15.37 5.37 -23.52
CA ASP A 139 15.42 6.33 -22.42
C ASP A 139 14.42 5.97 -21.31
N TRP A 140 14.66 6.51 -20.12
CA TRP A 140 13.76 6.42 -18.97
C TRP A 140 12.68 7.48 -19.05
N VAL A 141 11.43 7.05 -19.15
CA VAL A 141 10.30 7.93 -18.93
C VAL A 141 10.06 8.03 -17.43
N GLN A 142 10.21 9.24 -16.90
CA GLN A 142 10.12 9.53 -15.48
C GLN A 142 8.65 9.65 -15.05
N LEU A 143 8.29 8.95 -13.97
CA LEU A 143 6.95 8.98 -13.39
C LEU A 143 6.85 10.09 -12.34
N SER A 144 5.67 10.70 -12.24
CA SER A 144 5.35 11.61 -11.14
C SER A 144 5.49 10.87 -9.81
N SER A 145 6.49 11.27 -9.03
CA SER A 145 6.94 10.52 -7.86
C SER A 145 6.74 11.31 -6.57
N SER A 146 6.53 10.58 -5.49
CA SER A 146 6.49 11.08 -4.12
C SER A 146 7.61 10.46 -3.30
N VAL A 147 8.36 11.27 -2.57
CA VAL A 147 9.49 10.83 -1.75
C VAL A 147 9.12 10.94 -0.28
N PHE A 148 9.40 9.87 0.47
CA PHE A 148 9.28 9.78 1.92
C PHE A 148 10.66 9.48 2.47
N TRP A 149 11.10 10.25 3.46
CA TRP A 149 12.46 10.15 4.01
C TRP A 149 12.48 10.47 5.49
N ASN A 150 13.10 9.61 6.29
CA ASN A 150 13.20 9.80 7.74
C ASN A 150 14.63 10.14 8.22
N GLY A 151 15.55 10.46 7.30
CA GLY A 151 16.96 10.73 7.63
C GLY A 151 17.89 9.52 7.46
N SER A 152 17.37 8.29 7.39
CA SER A 152 18.17 7.08 7.21
C SER A 152 17.62 6.14 6.14
N ASN A 153 16.29 6.00 6.07
CA ASN A 153 15.58 5.19 5.09
C ASN A 153 14.47 6.00 4.42
N GLY A 154 14.17 5.65 3.18
CA GLY A 154 13.15 6.30 2.39
C GLY A 154 12.45 5.37 1.42
N VAL A 155 11.35 5.88 0.90
CA VAL A 155 10.53 5.25 -0.12
C VAL A 155 10.22 6.28 -1.18
N VAL A 156 10.33 5.87 -2.44
CA VAL A 156 9.78 6.63 -3.55
C VAL A 156 8.57 5.87 -4.05
N GLU A 157 7.42 6.53 -4.16
CA GLU A 157 6.18 5.97 -4.69
C GLU A 157 5.82 6.64 -6.01
N ALA A 158 5.32 5.85 -6.96
CA ALA A 158 4.74 6.32 -8.22
C ALA A 158 3.55 5.42 -8.61
N GLU A 159 2.74 5.89 -9.56
CA GLU A 159 1.67 5.10 -10.16
C GLU A 159 2.01 4.74 -11.61
N THR A 160 1.57 3.56 -12.03
CA THR A 160 1.73 3.05 -13.39
C THR A 160 0.54 2.20 -13.78
N ASP A 161 0.24 2.11 -15.07
CA ASP A 161 -0.71 1.16 -15.66
C ASP A 161 0.00 0.09 -16.50
N HIS A 162 1.33 0.01 -16.47
CA HIS A 162 2.08 -1.00 -17.20
C HIS A 162 2.26 -2.27 -16.34
N GLY A 163 1.69 -3.39 -16.80
CA GLY A 163 1.78 -4.70 -16.16
C GLY A 163 3.06 -5.47 -16.47
N LYS A 164 3.94 -4.92 -17.30
CA LYS A 164 5.26 -5.48 -17.59
C LYS A 164 6.27 -4.39 -17.88
N GLY A 165 7.54 -4.72 -17.70
CA GLY A 165 8.65 -3.90 -18.16
C GLY A 165 9.63 -3.52 -17.06
N ARG A 166 10.65 -2.79 -17.46
CA ARG A 166 11.73 -2.35 -16.59
C ARG A 166 11.37 -1.09 -15.84
N TYR A 167 11.55 -1.11 -14.53
CA TYR A 167 11.42 0.04 -13.65
C TYR A 167 12.70 0.28 -12.88
N ALA A 168 12.98 1.53 -12.55
CA ALA A 168 14.12 1.89 -11.74
C ALA A 168 13.85 3.04 -10.78
N LEU A 169 14.57 3.00 -9.66
CA LEU A 169 14.81 4.17 -8.84
C LEU A 169 15.94 4.99 -9.47
N LEU A 170 15.58 6.20 -9.89
CA LEU A 170 16.45 7.13 -10.59
C LEU A 170 16.80 8.31 -9.69
N TRP A 171 18.03 8.78 -9.81
CA TRP A 171 18.44 10.10 -9.39
C TRP A 171 18.68 10.95 -10.63
N THR A 172 17.96 12.06 -10.76
CA THR A 172 18.17 13.00 -11.89
C THR A 172 19.14 14.10 -11.49
N TYR A 173 20.00 14.51 -12.40
CA TYR A 173 20.85 15.69 -12.28
C TYR A 173 20.39 16.84 -13.18
N ASP A 174 19.29 16.63 -13.91
CA ASP A 174 18.70 17.65 -14.76
C ASP A 174 18.15 18.79 -13.88
N GLU A 175 18.67 20.01 -14.09
CA GLU A 175 18.28 21.21 -13.34
C GLU A 175 16.86 21.69 -13.71
N ASP A 176 16.39 21.39 -14.92
CA ASP A 176 15.05 21.74 -15.40
C ASP A 176 13.97 20.75 -14.90
N SER A 177 14.40 19.58 -14.41
CA SER A 177 13.52 18.59 -13.82
C SER A 177 12.99 19.07 -12.47
N GLN A 178 11.69 19.37 -12.39
CA GLN A 178 11.02 19.61 -11.11
C GLN A 178 11.29 18.47 -10.13
N LEU A 179 11.61 18.80 -8.87
CA LEU A 179 11.82 17.81 -7.81
C LEU A 179 10.53 17.02 -7.52
N SER A 180 10.69 15.75 -7.18
CA SER A 180 9.60 14.94 -6.65
C SER A 180 9.04 15.55 -5.38
N LYS A 181 7.72 15.40 -5.17
CA LYS A 181 7.07 15.90 -3.96
C LYS A 181 7.60 15.15 -2.73
N ILE A 182 8.13 15.88 -1.76
CA ILE A 182 8.60 15.31 -0.50
C ILE A 182 7.50 15.42 0.55
N PHE A 183 7.20 14.31 1.21
CA PHE A 183 6.26 14.27 2.33
C PHE A 183 7.05 14.22 3.64
N VAL A 184 6.79 15.19 4.51
CA VAL A 184 7.51 15.36 5.78
C VAL A 184 6.61 15.21 7.01
N ASP A 185 5.29 15.34 6.87
CA ASP A 185 4.36 15.32 8.00
C ASP A 185 2.98 14.74 7.63
N GLY A 186 2.25 14.29 8.67
CA GLY A 186 0.85 13.90 8.59
C GLY A 186 0.62 12.40 8.36
N ILE A 187 -0.48 11.89 8.92
CA ILE A 187 -0.88 10.50 8.73
C ILE A 187 -1.65 10.38 7.42
N ARG A 188 -1.09 9.64 6.46
CA ARG A 188 -1.77 9.29 5.23
C ARG A 188 -2.76 8.17 5.48
N MET A 189 -3.82 8.14 4.68
CA MET A 189 -4.77 7.05 4.69
C MET A 189 -4.90 6.41 3.32
N MET A 190 -4.91 5.09 3.33
CA MET A 190 -5.27 4.30 2.15
C MET A 190 -6.37 3.31 2.50
N ILE A 191 -7.29 3.12 1.57
CA ILE A 191 -8.26 2.05 1.64
C ILE A 191 -8.09 1.23 0.37
N ASN A 192 -7.81 -0.06 0.53
CA ASN A 192 -7.57 -0.98 -0.57
C ASN A 192 -6.47 -0.48 -1.55
N TYR A 193 -5.38 0.02 -0.97
CA TYR A 193 -4.23 0.66 -1.65
C TYR A 193 -4.54 1.93 -2.45
N THR A 194 -5.77 2.41 -2.47
CA THR A 194 -6.11 3.73 -3.00
C THR A 194 -5.92 4.78 -1.91
N THR A 195 -5.19 5.87 -2.22
CA THR A 195 -5.05 7.00 -1.30
C THR A 195 -6.39 7.70 -1.14
N VAL A 196 -6.76 7.99 0.10
CA VAL A 196 -8.01 8.66 0.42
C VAL A 196 -7.72 10.04 0.96
N ASN A 197 -8.17 11.06 0.25
CA ASN A 197 -8.13 12.44 0.73
C ASN A 197 -9.32 12.69 1.66
N THR A 198 -9.07 13.30 2.80
CA THR A 198 -10.10 13.67 3.77
C THR A 198 -9.87 15.07 4.29
N ASP A 199 -10.97 15.79 4.53
CA ASP A 199 -11.02 17.07 5.23
C ASP A 199 -10.78 16.92 6.74
N ALA A 200 -10.83 15.69 7.25
CA ALA A 200 -10.69 15.33 8.64
C ALA A 200 -9.44 14.45 8.83
N GLN A 201 -8.32 15.10 9.14
CA GLN A 201 -7.02 14.42 9.23
C GLN A 201 -7.02 13.37 10.36
N PRO A 202 -6.50 12.15 10.09
CA PRO A 202 -6.24 11.18 11.15
C PRO A 202 -5.24 11.72 12.16
N TYR A 203 -5.34 11.26 13.41
CA TYR A 203 -4.41 11.66 14.46
C TYR A 203 -4.16 10.53 15.44
N LEU A 204 -3.08 10.65 16.22
CA LEU A 204 -2.78 9.73 17.31
C LEU A 204 -3.41 10.22 18.62
N LYS A 205 -4.04 9.31 19.35
CA LYS A 205 -4.51 9.52 20.72
C LYS A 205 -4.26 8.26 21.53
N ASN A 206 -3.47 8.38 22.60
CA ASN A 206 -3.09 7.25 23.47
C ASN A 206 -2.58 6.04 22.65
N ASP A 207 -1.64 6.28 21.73
CA ASP A 207 -1.08 5.27 20.82
C ASP A 207 -2.13 4.55 19.95
N ARG A 208 -3.23 5.23 19.64
CA ARG A 208 -4.26 4.76 18.69
C ARG A 208 -4.47 5.77 17.59
N THR A 209 -4.46 5.28 16.36
CA THR A 209 -4.81 6.08 15.18
C THR A 209 -6.33 6.25 15.14
N MET A 210 -6.76 7.48 15.37
CA MET A 210 -8.14 7.92 15.28
C MET A 210 -8.43 8.36 13.85
N VAL A 211 -9.49 7.82 13.27
CA VAL A 211 -9.86 8.05 11.85
C VAL A 211 -11.31 8.48 11.71
N PRO A 212 -11.66 9.25 10.66
CA PRO A 212 -13.06 9.59 10.38
C PRO A 212 -13.87 8.33 10.11
N LEU A 213 -14.84 8.04 11.00
CA LEU A 213 -15.61 6.79 10.99
C LEU A 213 -16.31 6.56 9.65
N ARG A 214 -17.01 7.59 9.15
CA ARG A 214 -17.81 7.50 7.93
C ARG A 214 -16.95 7.18 6.71
N LEU A 215 -15.78 7.81 6.62
CA LEU A 215 -14.85 7.61 5.52
C LEU A 215 -14.45 6.13 5.40
N ILE A 216 -14.04 5.51 6.52
CA ILE A 216 -13.68 4.09 6.52
C ILE A 216 -14.90 3.22 6.24
N ALA A 217 -16.00 3.47 6.96
CA ALA A 217 -17.18 2.62 6.91
C ALA A 217 -17.80 2.56 5.50
N GLU A 218 -17.99 3.71 4.85
CA GLU A 218 -18.59 3.78 3.50
C GLU A 218 -17.68 3.16 2.44
N ASN A 219 -16.37 3.35 2.53
CA ASN A 219 -15.42 2.68 1.61
C ASN A 219 -15.35 1.16 1.80
N LEU A 220 -15.69 0.66 3.00
CA LEU A 220 -15.87 -0.77 3.26
C LEU A 220 -17.29 -1.27 2.92
N GLY A 221 -18.14 -0.41 2.36
CA GLY A 221 -19.50 -0.75 1.91
C GLY A 221 -20.54 -0.76 3.03
N ALA A 222 -20.28 -0.12 4.16
CA ALA A 222 -21.24 0.05 5.24
C ALA A 222 -22.03 1.35 5.11
N ARG A 223 -23.33 1.30 5.44
CA ARG A 223 -24.16 2.49 5.67
C ARG A 223 -23.93 3.01 7.08
N VAL A 224 -23.90 4.33 7.25
CA VAL A 224 -23.69 5.01 8.53
C VAL A 224 -24.92 5.85 8.90
N GLU A 225 -25.48 5.61 10.07
CA GLU A 225 -26.61 6.37 10.60
C GLU A 225 -26.28 6.96 11.97
N TRP A 226 -26.77 8.17 12.22
CA TRP A 226 -26.57 8.87 13.50
C TRP A 226 -27.89 8.95 14.25
N ASN A 227 -27.89 8.48 15.50
CA ASN A 227 -28.96 8.67 16.46
C ASN A 227 -28.51 9.73 17.48
N SER A 228 -29.05 10.94 17.34
CA SER A 228 -28.72 12.08 18.19
C SER A 228 -29.20 11.90 19.63
N SER A 229 -30.33 11.24 19.86
CA SER A 229 -30.92 11.07 21.19
C SER A 229 -30.08 10.19 22.10
N GLU A 230 -29.37 9.22 21.52
CA GLU A 230 -28.49 8.29 22.24
C GLU A 230 -27.01 8.64 22.09
N GLN A 231 -26.66 9.67 21.32
CA GLN A 231 -25.31 9.93 20.83
C GLN A 231 -24.64 8.66 20.26
N ARG A 232 -25.38 7.96 19.38
CA ARG A 232 -25.02 6.65 18.86
C ARG A 232 -24.84 6.68 17.35
N VAL A 233 -23.79 6.01 16.85
CA VAL A 233 -23.62 5.69 15.44
C VAL A 233 -23.99 4.23 15.20
N ASP A 234 -24.86 3.99 14.22
CA ASP A 234 -25.21 2.67 13.72
C ASP A 234 -24.53 2.45 12.35
N LEU A 235 -23.77 1.36 12.21
CA LEU A 235 -23.16 0.92 10.96
C LEU A 235 -23.86 -0.36 10.49
N THR A 236 -24.22 -0.43 9.20
CA THR A 236 -24.83 -1.63 8.62
C THR A 236 -24.09 -2.04 7.35
N ARG A 237 -23.60 -3.30 7.30
CA ARG A 237 -22.94 -3.89 6.13
C ARG A 237 -23.46 -5.31 5.92
N GLY A 238 -24.30 -5.52 4.91
CA GLY A 238 -24.96 -6.80 4.71
C GLY A 238 -25.83 -7.17 5.92
N THR A 239 -25.49 -8.25 6.61
CA THR A 239 -26.15 -8.69 7.86
C THR A 239 -25.49 -8.16 9.12
N ASP A 240 -24.30 -7.55 9.02
CA ASP A 240 -23.59 -7.01 10.17
C ASP A 240 -24.20 -5.67 10.58
N ASN A 241 -24.52 -5.55 11.87
CA ASN A 241 -24.97 -4.33 12.54
C ASN A 241 -24.01 -3.99 13.68
N ILE A 242 -23.42 -2.80 13.63
CA ILE A 242 -22.48 -2.30 14.64
C ILE A 242 -23.05 -1.03 15.26
N GLN A 243 -23.00 -0.95 16.58
CA GLN A 243 -23.48 0.21 17.34
C GLN A 243 -22.36 0.76 18.21
N LEU A 244 -22.18 2.08 18.16
CA LEU A 244 -21.12 2.82 18.85
C LEU A 244 -21.73 4.01 19.56
N TRP A 245 -21.36 4.26 20.80
CA TRP A 245 -21.80 5.44 21.56
C TRP A 245 -20.61 6.37 21.78
N ILE A 246 -20.83 7.68 21.59
CA ILE A 246 -19.80 8.70 21.81
C ILE A 246 -19.37 8.69 23.28
N GLY A 247 -18.07 8.69 23.52
CA GLY A 247 -17.48 8.67 24.86
C GLY A 247 -17.54 7.32 25.58
N VAL A 248 -18.08 6.27 24.96
CA VAL A 248 -18.24 4.95 25.58
C VAL A 248 -17.24 3.95 25.00
N LEU A 249 -16.56 3.20 25.88
CA LEU A 249 -15.58 2.17 25.50
C LEU A 249 -16.22 0.83 25.10
N THR A 250 -17.54 0.77 24.99
CA THR A 250 -18.27 -0.45 24.65
C THR A 250 -19.09 -0.20 23.40
N ALA A 251 -18.81 -0.97 22.37
CA ALA A 251 -19.61 -1.08 21.15
C ALA A 251 -20.43 -2.37 21.19
N LYS A 252 -21.37 -2.52 20.25
CA LYS A 252 -22.01 -3.80 19.98
C LYS A 252 -21.82 -4.18 18.52
N LYS A 253 -21.54 -5.45 18.24
CA LYS A 253 -21.64 -6.06 16.90
C LYS A 253 -22.64 -7.20 16.96
N ASN A 254 -23.71 -7.11 16.18
CA ASN A 254 -24.78 -8.10 16.14
C ASN A 254 -25.33 -8.44 17.54
N GLY A 255 -25.48 -7.40 18.37
CA GLY A 255 -25.93 -7.50 19.77
C GLY A 255 -24.88 -7.91 20.80
N GLN A 256 -23.70 -8.39 20.38
CA GLN A 256 -22.61 -8.77 21.29
C GLN A 256 -21.71 -7.58 21.62
N SER A 257 -21.40 -7.39 22.90
CA SER A 257 -20.54 -6.30 23.36
C SER A 257 -19.07 -6.50 22.93
N ILE A 258 -18.43 -5.41 22.49
CA ILE A 258 -17.01 -5.34 22.15
C ILE A 258 -16.40 -4.16 22.91
N THR A 259 -15.28 -4.39 23.59
CA THR A 259 -14.51 -3.32 24.24
C THR A 259 -13.61 -2.63 23.23
N LEU A 260 -13.63 -1.29 23.23
CA LEU A 260 -12.83 -0.43 22.38
C LEU A 260 -11.53 -0.03 23.08
N GLU A 261 -10.46 0.14 22.30
CA GLU A 261 -9.17 0.61 22.82
C GLU A 261 -9.16 2.11 23.10
N ALA A 262 -10.02 2.88 22.41
CA ALA A 262 -10.33 4.26 22.74
C ALA A 262 -11.80 4.55 22.40
N ALA A 263 -12.42 5.45 23.16
CA ALA A 263 -13.83 5.79 22.97
C ALA A 263 -14.02 6.59 21.67
N PRO A 264 -15.13 6.38 20.94
CA PRO A 264 -15.52 7.24 19.84
C PRO A 264 -15.67 8.68 20.31
N GLU A 265 -15.24 9.64 19.52
CA GLU A 265 -15.36 11.05 19.87
C GLU A 265 -15.80 11.89 18.68
N VAL A 266 -16.34 13.07 18.96
CA VAL A 266 -16.73 14.03 17.93
C VAL A 266 -15.71 15.17 17.97
N MET A 267 -15.06 15.42 16.83
CA MET A 267 -14.22 16.60 16.63
C MET A 267 -14.76 17.39 15.44
N GLY A 268 -15.17 18.63 15.69
CA GLY A 268 -15.93 19.41 14.71
C GLY A 268 -17.24 18.69 14.37
N GLU A 269 -17.45 18.41 13.08
CA GLU A 269 -18.64 17.71 12.56
C GLU A 269 -18.36 16.25 12.16
N ARG A 270 -17.32 15.63 12.74
CA ARG A 270 -16.88 14.29 12.36
C ARG A 270 -16.72 13.41 13.59
N THR A 271 -17.21 12.18 13.48
CA THR A 271 -16.97 11.14 14.47
C THR A 271 -15.64 10.45 14.15
N PHE A 272 -14.76 10.39 15.14
CA PHE A 272 -13.50 9.69 15.09
C PHE A 272 -13.57 8.43 15.96
N VAL A 273 -12.94 7.37 15.46
CA VAL A 273 -12.89 6.06 16.12
C VAL A 273 -11.52 5.43 15.95
N PRO A 274 -11.13 4.47 16.82
CA PRO A 274 -9.95 3.65 16.57
C PRO A 274 -10.05 2.95 15.21
N MET A 275 -9.08 3.20 14.34
CA MET A 275 -9.04 2.65 12.99
C MET A 275 -9.16 1.12 12.96
N ARG A 276 -8.44 0.45 13.86
CA ARG A 276 -8.46 -1.02 13.99
C ARG A 276 -9.87 -1.53 14.24
N PHE A 277 -10.56 -0.93 15.21
CA PHE A 277 -11.91 -1.35 15.57
C PHE A 277 -12.87 -1.25 14.38
N VAL A 278 -12.95 -0.09 13.71
CA VAL A 278 -13.92 0.07 12.61
C VAL A 278 -13.61 -0.86 11.43
N ALA A 279 -12.32 -1.05 11.11
CA ALA A 279 -11.92 -1.96 10.05
C ALA A 279 -12.30 -3.41 10.39
N GLU A 280 -11.90 -3.92 11.57
CA GLU A 280 -12.15 -5.31 11.99
C GLU A 280 -13.65 -5.58 12.20
N ALA A 281 -14.38 -4.63 12.78
CA ALA A 281 -15.83 -4.73 12.98
C ALA A 281 -16.58 -4.86 11.65
N LEU A 282 -16.05 -4.27 10.57
CA LEU A 282 -16.57 -4.36 9.21
C LEU A 282 -15.90 -5.46 8.38
N GLY A 283 -15.09 -6.33 8.99
CA GLY A 283 -14.45 -7.46 8.30
C GLY A 283 -13.32 -7.06 7.36
N GLY A 284 -12.68 -5.93 7.60
CA GLY A 284 -11.39 -5.56 7.02
C GLY A 284 -10.23 -5.80 7.99
N ARG A 285 -9.03 -5.46 7.54
CA ARG A 285 -7.78 -5.49 8.30
C ARG A 285 -7.07 -4.14 8.20
N VAL A 286 -6.21 -3.86 9.16
CA VAL A 286 -5.37 -2.65 9.15
C VAL A 286 -3.89 -3.01 9.04
N SER A 287 -3.14 -2.21 8.32
CA SER A 287 -1.68 -2.19 8.37
C SER A 287 -1.16 -0.76 8.45
N TRP A 288 0.06 -0.62 8.96
CA TRP A 288 0.73 0.65 9.11
C TRP A 288 2.06 0.60 8.35
N ASP A 289 2.32 1.65 7.58
CA ASP A 289 3.58 1.83 6.87
C ASP A 289 4.35 2.99 7.54
N GLU A 290 5.36 2.63 8.33
CA GLU A 290 6.13 3.57 9.15
C GLU A 290 6.86 4.62 8.32
N LEU A 291 7.47 4.22 7.20
CA LEU A 291 8.28 5.14 6.39
C LEU A 291 7.42 6.19 5.70
N THR A 292 6.23 5.79 5.24
CA THR A 292 5.30 6.69 4.56
C THR A 292 4.26 7.31 5.49
N GLN A 293 4.29 6.97 6.78
CA GLN A 293 3.29 7.33 7.79
C GLN A 293 1.85 7.05 7.31
N THR A 294 1.65 5.87 6.68
CA THR A 294 0.38 5.52 6.04
C THR A 294 -0.38 4.46 6.81
N ALA A 295 -1.59 4.82 7.26
CA ALA A 295 -2.61 3.92 7.75
C ALA A 295 -3.37 3.29 6.58
N LYS A 296 -3.23 1.98 6.40
CA LYS A 296 -3.89 1.21 5.33
C LYS A 296 -5.03 0.37 5.91
N VAL A 297 -6.24 0.50 5.34
CA VAL A 297 -7.37 -0.41 5.57
C VAL A 297 -7.54 -1.29 4.35
N LEU A 298 -7.64 -2.60 4.53
CA LEU A 298 -7.85 -3.56 3.44
C LEU A 298 -9.12 -4.36 3.71
N SER A 299 -10.02 -4.44 2.74
CA SER A 299 -11.16 -5.35 2.81
C SER A 299 -10.69 -6.80 2.62
N ASN A 300 -11.29 -7.72 3.37
CA ASN A 300 -11.12 -9.16 3.16
C ASN A 300 -11.88 -9.66 1.93
#